data_AF-A0A5D2NYG0-F1
#
_entry.id   AF-A0A5D2NYG0-F1
#
_cell.length_a   1.000
_cell.length_b   1.000
_cell.length_c   1.000
_cell.angle_alpha   90.00
_cell.angle_beta   90.00
_cell.angle_gamma   90.00
#
_symmetry.space_group_name_H-M   'P 1'
#
loop_
_entity.id
_entity.type
_entity.pdbx_description
1 polymer ?
#
loop_
_entity_poly.entity_id
_entity_poly.type
_entity_poly.pdbx_seq_one_letter_code
_entity_poly.pdbx_strand_id
1 'polypeptide(L)'
;MASVNVYTILVNDQIIKENNYETKMGWPCVLEAFTTIFKIRSISNKCCGELVVLGKVCHSTLVKRTLENPLFKDLNPVKIIAKSIQTWNSCLALIDSPSPSASGYWIA
;
A
#
# COMPACT_ATOMS: atom_id res chain seq x y z
N MET A 1 1.11 -6.65 20.42
CA MET A 1 2.08 -7.30 19.50
C MET A 1 1.48 -8.49 18.71
N ALA A 2 0.32 -9.05 19.08
CA ALA A 2 -0.32 -10.15 18.36
C ALA A 2 -0.81 -9.82 16.93
N SER A 3 -1.13 -8.56 16.65
CA SER A 3 -1.70 -8.13 15.37
C SER A 3 -0.75 -8.38 14.19
N VAL A 4 0.56 -8.17 14.36
CA VAL A 4 1.56 -8.28 13.27
C VAL A 4 1.69 -9.72 12.77
N ASN A 5 1.72 -10.72 13.66
CA ASN A 5 1.83 -12.12 13.26
C ASN A 5 0.59 -12.64 12.53
N VAL A 6 -0.61 -12.20 12.94
CA VAL A 6 -1.86 -12.53 12.24
C VAL A 6 -1.86 -11.92 10.83
N TYR A 7 -1.31 -10.71 10.66
CA TYR A 7 -1.22 -10.07 9.33
C TYR A 7 -0.22 -10.74 8.41
N THR A 8 0.94 -11.16 8.91
CA THR A 8 1.92 -11.91 8.11
C THR A 8 1.29 -13.19 7.55
N ILE A 9 0.45 -13.89 8.32
CA ILE A 9 -0.24 -15.12 7.89
C ILE A 9 -1.30 -14.82 6.81
N LEU A 10 -2.13 -13.77 6.98
CA LEU A 10 -3.19 -13.45 6.03
C LEU A 10 -2.69 -12.95 4.69
N VAL A 11 -1.60 -12.19 4.72
CA VAL A 11 -0.97 -11.67 3.51
C VAL A 11 -0.15 -12.79 2.82
N ASN A 12 0.46 -13.74 3.57
CA ASN A 12 1.26 -14.83 2.97
C ASN A 12 0.42 -15.97 2.39
N ASP A 13 -0.66 -16.40 3.06
CA ASP A 13 -1.30 -17.68 2.72
C ASP A 13 -2.55 -17.52 1.84
N GLN A 14 -3.38 -16.51 2.10
CA GLN A 14 -4.76 -16.50 1.58
C GLN A 14 -5.07 -15.33 0.64
N ILE A 15 -4.73 -14.09 1.00
CA ILE A 15 -5.16 -12.93 0.19
C ILE A 15 -4.29 -12.73 -1.07
N ILE A 16 -2.96 -12.94 -1.01
CA ILE A 16 -2.10 -12.81 -2.20
C ILE A 16 -2.32 -13.99 -3.17
N LYS A 17 -2.47 -15.20 -2.63
CA LYS A 17 -2.61 -16.43 -3.41
C LYS A 17 -3.95 -16.55 -4.13
N GLU A 18 -5.06 -16.12 -3.50
CA GLU A 18 -6.41 -16.18 -4.08
C GLU A 18 -6.73 -15.05 -5.09
N ASN A 19 -5.93 -13.98 -5.15
CA ASN A 19 -6.21 -12.85 -6.04
C ASN A 19 -5.46 -12.87 -7.37
N ASN A 20 -4.52 -13.81 -7.56
CA ASN A 20 -3.64 -13.82 -8.74
C ASN A 20 -3.04 -12.42 -9.04
N TYR A 21 -2.69 -11.66 -7.99
CA TYR A 21 -1.83 -10.51 -8.21
C TYR A 21 -0.48 -11.09 -8.62
N GLU A 22 -0.16 -11.05 -9.91
CA GLU A 22 1.23 -11.21 -10.34
C GLU A 22 2.02 -10.08 -9.66
N THR A 23 2.61 -10.38 -8.50
CA THR A 23 3.11 -9.40 -7.56
C THR A 23 4.37 -8.75 -8.13
N LYS A 24 4.20 -7.64 -8.84
CA LYS A 24 5.28 -6.69 -9.08
C LYS A 24 5.66 -5.90 -7.82
N MET A 25 4.84 -5.97 -6.77
CA MET A 25 5.10 -5.36 -5.46
C MET A 25 5.78 -6.37 -4.55
N GLY A 26 6.93 -5.98 -3.99
CA GLY A 26 7.69 -6.81 -3.06
C GLY A 26 6.99 -6.91 -1.71
N TRP A 27 7.14 -8.07 -1.05
CA TRP A 27 6.60 -8.34 0.28
C TRP A 27 6.85 -7.23 1.32
N PRO A 28 8.05 -6.61 1.40
CA PRO A 28 8.28 -5.49 2.33
C PRO A 28 7.34 -4.31 2.10
N CYS A 29 7.04 -3.99 0.85
CA CYS A 29 6.15 -2.88 0.51
C CYS A 29 4.68 -3.23 0.73
N VAL A 30 4.28 -4.49 0.54
CA VAL A 30 2.93 -4.95 0.93
C VAL A 30 2.72 -4.75 2.44
N LEU A 31 3.68 -5.15 3.26
CA LEU A 31 3.61 -4.99 4.72
C LEU A 31 3.57 -3.52 5.14
N GLU A 32 4.34 -2.68 4.46
CA GLU A 32 4.40 -1.24 4.75
C GLU A 32 3.10 -0.51 4.37
N ALA A 33 2.55 -0.79 3.19
CA ALA A 33 1.27 -0.22 2.75
C ALA A 33 0.14 -0.60 3.71
N PHE A 34 0.07 -1.88 4.09
CA PHE A 34 -0.86 -2.33 5.13
C PHE A 34 -0.67 -1.59 6.45
N THR A 35 0.56 -1.54 6.95
CA THR A 35 0.85 -0.86 8.22
C THR A 35 0.47 0.61 8.19
N THR A 36 0.68 1.29 7.06
CA THR A 36 0.30 2.70 6.84
C THR A 36 -1.21 2.89 6.93
N ILE A 37 -1.97 2.05 6.23
CA ILE A 37 -3.43 2.11 6.15
C ILE A 37 -4.07 1.82 7.52
N PHE A 38 -3.53 0.84 8.24
CA PHE A 38 -4.13 0.32 9.47
C PHE A 38 -3.57 0.92 10.77
N LYS A 39 -2.30 1.36 10.78
CA LYS A 39 -1.64 1.97 11.95
C LYS A 39 -1.36 3.47 11.80
N ILE A 40 -1.91 4.13 10.78
CA ILE A 40 -1.80 5.58 10.59
C ILE A 40 -0.33 6.04 10.49
N ARG A 41 0.49 5.33 9.71
CA ARG A 41 1.85 5.78 9.35
C ARG A 41 1.87 6.34 7.93
N SER A 42 3.00 6.91 7.53
CA SER A 42 3.31 7.27 6.15
C SER A 42 3.98 6.09 5.44
N ILE A 43 3.72 5.94 4.14
CA ILE A 43 4.38 4.98 3.26
C ILE A 43 5.62 5.62 2.64
N SER A 44 6.67 4.83 2.43
CA SER A 44 7.93 5.25 1.81
C SER A 44 7.79 5.47 0.30
N ASN A 45 8.62 6.34 -0.26
CA ASN A 45 8.64 6.63 -1.70
C ASN A 45 8.89 5.37 -2.54
N LYS A 46 9.77 4.47 -2.06
CA LYS A 46 10.02 3.18 -2.71
C LYS A 46 8.73 2.38 -2.84
N CYS A 47 8.01 2.22 -1.74
CA CYS A 47 6.79 1.42 -1.73
C CYS A 47 5.60 2.14 -2.38
N CYS A 48 5.62 3.46 -2.49
CA CYS A 48 4.71 4.19 -3.36
C CYS A 48 4.88 3.82 -4.84
N GLY A 49 6.11 3.73 -5.34
CA GLY A 49 6.35 3.31 -6.73
C GLY A 49 5.79 1.92 -7.00
N GLU A 50 6.07 0.96 -6.11
CA GLU A 50 5.55 -0.41 -6.25
C GLU A 50 4.01 -0.48 -6.10
N LEU A 51 3.42 0.34 -5.22
CA LEU A 51 1.97 0.43 -5.04
C LEU A 51 1.27 0.98 -6.29
N VAL A 52 1.85 2.01 -6.93
CA VAL A 52 1.33 2.58 -8.18
C VAL A 52 1.43 1.55 -9.32
N VAL A 53 2.54 0.80 -9.41
CA VAL A 53 2.71 -0.30 -10.38
C VAL A 53 1.70 -1.43 -10.15
N LEU A 54 1.39 -1.76 -8.89
CA LEU A 54 0.34 -2.73 -8.54
C LEU A 54 -1.03 -2.28 -9.08
N GLY A 55 -1.29 -0.97 -9.08
CA GLY A 55 -2.47 -0.37 -9.68
C GLY A 55 -3.63 -0.15 -8.70
N LYS A 56 -4.46 0.85 -9.01
CA LYS A 56 -5.54 1.33 -8.12
C LYS A 56 -6.59 0.27 -7.82
N VAL A 57 -6.95 -0.51 -8.83
CA VAL A 57 -7.96 -1.58 -8.72
C VAL A 57 -7.48 -2.66 -7.76
N CYS A 58 -6.23 -3.07 -7.90
CA CYS A 58 -5.60 -4.07 -7.04
C CYS A 58 -5.53 -3.59 -5.59
N HIS A 59 -5.03 -2.36 -5.37
CA HIS A 59 -4.99 -1.71 -4.06
C HIS A 59 -6.38 -1.64 -3.40
N SER A 60 -7.40 -1.20 -4.13
CA SER A 60 -8.76 -1.04 -3.60
C SER A 60 -9.40 -2.39 -3.26
N THR A 61 -9.22 -3.41 -4.10
CA THR A 61 -9.72 -4.77 -3.87
C THR A 61 -9.06 -5.42 -2.66
N LEU A 62 -7.75 -5.21 -2.48
CA LEU A 62 -7.02 -5.71 -1.31
C LEU A 62 -7.58 -5.14 0.00
N VAL A 63 -7.81 -3.82 0.04
CA VAL A 63 -8.40 -3.15 1.20
C VAL A 63 -9.82 -3.65 1.47
N LYS A 64 -10.64 -3.82 0.42
CA LYS A 64 -11.99 -4.36 0.53
C LYS A 64 -12.00 -5.77 1.13
N ARG A 65 -11.22 -6.71 0.57
CA ARG A 65 -11.15 -8.10 1.08
C ARG A 65 -10.64 -8.17 2.52
N THR A 66 -9.74 -7.27 2.89
CA THR A 66 -9.26 -7.18 4.28
C THR A 66 -10.38 -6.80 5.23
N LEU A 67 -11.23 -5.85 4.85
CA LEU A 67 -12.39 -5.43 5.65
C LEU A 67 -13.51 -6.47 5.69
N GLU A 68 -13.64 -7.30 4.66
CA GLU A 68 -14.58 -8.43 4.62
C GLU A 68 -14.12 -9.60 5.51
N ASN A 69 -12.82 -9.70 5.79
CA ASN A 69 -12.28 -10.78 6.61
C ASN A 69 -12.69 -10.59 8.09
N PRO A 70 -13.33 -11.59 8.74
CA PRO A 70 -13.82 -11.49 10.12
C PRO A 70 -12.77 -11.13 11.16
N LEU A 71 -11.48 -11.37 10.88
CA LEU A 71 -10.37 -11.01 11.76
C LEU A 71 -10.18 -9.49 11.91
N PHE A 72 -10.77 -8.71 11.00
CA PHE A 72 -10.67 -7.24 10.99
C PHE A 72 -12.01 -6.56 11.30
N LYS A 73 -13.01 -7.30 11.77
CA LYS A 73 -14.37 -6.80 12.03
C LYS A 73 -14.45 -5.61 13.00
N ASP A 74 -13.47 -5.47 13.89
CA ASP A 74 -13.42 -4.41 14.90
C ASP A 74 -12.79 -3.11 14.37
N LEU A 75 -12.29 -3.11 13.13
CA LEU A 75 -11.80 -1.90 12.48
C LEU A 75 -12.95 -1.03 11.99
N ASN A 76 -12.77 0.30 12.02
CA ASN A 76 -13.71 1.23 11.43
C ASN A 76 -13.51 1.28 9.90
N PRO A 77 -14.44 0.73 9.08
CA PRO A 77 -14.25 0.63 7.64
C PRO A 77 -14.13 2.00 6.97
N VAL A 78 -14.91 2.98 7.42
CA VAL A 78 -14.92 4.35 6.88
C VAL A 78 -13.54 4.98 7.04
N LYS A 79 -12.94 4.85 8.23
CA LYS A 79 -11.60 5.40 8.51
C LYS A 79 -10.52 4.72 7.68
N ILE A 80 -10.59 3.40 7.53
CA ILE A 80 -9.63 2.63 6.74
C ILE A 80 -9.72 2.96 5.24
N ILE A 81 -10.93 3.05 4.69
CA ILE A 81 -11.17 3.42 3.29
C ILE A 81 -10.65 4.83 3.02
N ALA A 82 -10.98 5.81 3.87
CA ALA A 82 -10.48 7.18 3.73
C ALA A 82 -8.95 7.24 3.74
N LYS A 83 -8.31 6.49 4.64
CA LYS A 83 -6.85 6.41 4.71
C LYS A 83 -6.24 5.73 3.49
N SER A 84 -6.87 4.66 3.00
CA SER A 84 -6.46 3.97 1.78
C SER A 84 -6.46 4.90 0.55
N ILE A 85 -7.51 5.72 0.40
CA ILE A 85 -7.62 6.72 -0.66
C ILE A 85 -6.53 7.79 -0.51
N GLN A 86 -6.31 8.28 0.71
CA GLN A 86 -5.26 9.25 0.99
C GLN A 86 -3.88 8.72 0.60
N THR A 87 -3.54 7.50 1.03
CA THR A 87 -2.25 6.86 0.72
C THR A 87 -2.06 6.72 -0.79
N TRP A 88 -3.08 6.26 -1.52
CA TRP A 88 -3.02 6.16 -2.98
C TRP A 88 -2.72 7.50 -3.64
N ASN A 89 -3.47 8.55 -3.28
CA ASN A 89 -3.30 9.88 -3.86
C ASN A 89 -1.94 10.49 -3.54
N SER A 90 -1.43 10.29 -2.32
CA SER A 90 -0.07 10.71 -1.94
C SER A 90 1.00 10.00 -2.78
N CYS A 91 0.87 8.70 -3.01
CA CYS A 91 1.81 7.96 -3.86
C CYS A 91 1.73 8.37 -5.32
N LEU A 92 0.53 8.61 -5.85
CA LEU A 92 0.35 9.06 -7.22
C LEU A 92 0.99 10.44 -7.45
N ALA A 93 0.77 11.39 -6.54
CA ALA A 93 1.35 12.73 -6.62
C ALA A 93 2.90 12.72 -6.59
N LEU A 94 3.52 11.73 -5.94
CA LEU A 94 4.98 11.57 -5.92
C LEU A 94 5.54 11.12 -7.28
N ILE A 95 4.78 10.33 -8.05
CA ILE A 95 5.18 9.88 -9.39
C ILE A 95 4.90 10.96 -10.44
N ASP A 96 3.78 11.66 -10.31
CA ASP A 96 3.39 12.75 -11.21
C ASP A 96 4.20 14.04 -10.97
N SER A 97 4.86 14.16 -9.81
CA SER A 97 5.80 15.25 -9.57
C SER A 97 6.96 15.11 -10.55
N PRO A 98 7.24 16.11 -11.40
CA PRO A 98 8.47 16.10 -12.16
C PRO A 98 9.61 15.94 -11.15
N SER A 99 10.43 14.91 -11.35
CA SER A 99 11.72 14.84 -10.68
C SER A 99 12.38 16.20 -10.85
N PRO A 100 13.01 16.79 -9.82
CA PRO A 100 13.98 17.85 -10.04
C PRO A 100 15.17 17.21 -10.76
N SER A 101 15.01 16.89 -12.04
CA SER A 101 16.04 16.32 -12.88
C SER A 101 17.09 17.41 -13.09
N ALA A 102 18.26 17.15 -12.49
CA ALA A 102 19.54 17.77 -12.76
C ALA A 102 19.53 19.31 -12.72
N SER A 103 19.85 19.85 -11.54
CA SER A 103 20.49 21.17 -11.47
C SER A 103 21.67 21.15 -12.44
N GLY A 104 21.51 21.86 -13.56
CA GLY A 104 22.51 21.98 -14.59
C GLY A 104 23.81 22.51 -13.99
N TYR A 105 24.86 21.70 -14.06
CA TYR A 105 26.20 22.23 -14.05
C TYR A 105 26.43 22.83 -15.44
N TRP A 106 26.10 24.12 -15.57
CA TRP A 106 26.63 24.93 -16.65
C TRP A 106 28.12 25.11 -16.41
N ILE A 107 28.84 24.77 -17.46
CA ILE A 107 30.27 24.90 -17.67
C ILE A 107 30.63 26.38 -17.54
N ALA A 108 31.66 26.68 -16.73
CA ALA A 108 32.47 27.88 -16.83
C ALA A 108 33.93 27.46 -16.65
#